data_AF-A0A9D6MGU7-F1
#
_entry.id   AF-A0A9D6MGU7-F1
#
_cell.length_a   1.000
_cell.length_b   1.000
_cell.length_c   1.000
_cell.angle_alpha   90.00
_cell.angle_beta   90.00
_cell.angle_gamma   90.00
#
_symmetry.space_group_name_H-M   'P 1'
#
loop_
_entity.id
_entity.type
_entity.pdbx_description
1 polymer ?
#
loop_
_entity_poly.entity_id
_entity_poly.type
_entity_poly.pdbx_seq_one_letter_code
_entity_poly.pdbx_strand_id
1 'polypeptide(L)'
;MRPVLLTLASALTIVLALGARTSARALTADDIRCQKSIGRESGRLAARTHKEILHCNNDVVHGQSCNTAQRDAAIAGAIDAFTRAVTLKCKSVTLGDLGFPGSCPDPDGGAFSIANLVSCIQGAVTSHVDASLIIEYPNLHTLFGGSAHCQKVIGSQGQAFISRKQRARNRCLNLQLQGGTPNIDCRAEVPPGTGDAKTDQEIFQAASRLSDQLRRACGDTTLEVLGFPGSCTDPDGGSFSLGNLQTCILQTHELKVDELIAVAYPAPGGGTPTATATPTSIAPTVTGTPSPVATVTLTASPTETATPTATPTVTATFTAAPTATLTSAPTATATFTPGATATPTATPTVTATFTAAPTATLTSAPTATATFTPGATATPTATPTVTATF
;
A
#
# COMPACT_ATOMS: atom_id res chain seq x y z
N MET A 1 -69.70 -47.41 19.46
CA MET A 1 -69.82 -46.41 18.38
C MET A 1 -68.69 -45.39 18.55
N ARG A 2 -67.98 -45.10 17.46
CA ARG A 2 -66.62 -44.52 17.39
C ARG A 2 -66.53 -43.04 17.81
N PRO A 3 -65.37 -42.57 18.34
CA PRO A 3 -65.09 -41.16 18.55
C PRO A 3 -64.61 -40.47 17.25
N VAL A 4 -64.92 -39.19 17.14
CA VAL A 4 -64.52 -38.29 16.04
C VAL A 4 -63.15 -37.69 16.36
N LEU A 5 -62.15 -37.88 15.49
CA LEU A 5 -60.88 -37.15 15.53
C LEU A 5 -60.95 -35.96 14.55
N LEU A 6 -60.84 -34.74 15.08
CA LEU A 6 -60.48 -33.55 14.30
C LEU A 6 -58.97 -33.56 14.03
N THR A 7 -58.58 -33.43 12.76
CA THR A 7 -57.19 -33.14 12.37
C THR A 7 -57.13 -31.73 11.78
N LEU A 8 -56.37 -30.85 12.44
CA LEU A 8 -56.02 -29.51 11.96
C LEU A 8 -54.81 -29.65 11.02
N ALA A 9 -55.03 -29.42 9.72
CA ALA A 9 -53.94 -29.32 8.74
C ALA A 9 -53.39 -27.88 8.73
N SER A 10 -52.16 -27.70 9.24
CA SER A 10 -51.42 -26.45 9.16
C SER A 10 -50.73 -26.36 7.80
N ALA A 11 -51.13 -25.40 6.96
CA ALA A 11 -50.49 -25.14 5.67
C ALA A 11 -49.27 -24.22 5.89
N LEU A 12 -48.07 -24.80 5.79
CA LEU A 12 -46.81 -24.05 5.80
C LEU A 12 -46.53 -23.52 4.38
N THR A 13 -46.86 -22.25 4.12
CA THR A 13 -46.45 -21.55 2.90
C THR A 13 -44.95 -21.25 2.94
N ILE A 14 -44.18 -22.03 2.20
CA ILE A 14 -42.75 -21.76 1.94
C ILE A 14 -42.68 -20.63 0.91
N VAL A 15 -42.32 -19.43 1.36
CA VAL A 15 -41.93 -18.32 0.47
C VAL A 15 -40.52 -18.63 -0.03
N LEU A 16 -40.42 -19.21 -1.23
CA LEU A 16 -39.15 -19.31 -1.95
C LEU A 16 -38.73 -17.89 -2.36
N ALA A 17 -37.84 -17.27 -1.59
CA ALA A 17 -37.11 -16.10 -2.04
C ALA A 17 -36.20 -16.53 -3.20
N LEU A 18 -36.63 -16.30 -4.44
CA LEU A 18 -35.74 -16.34 -5.60
C LEU A 18 -34.74 -15.19 -5.42
N GLY A 19 -33.63 -15.46 -4.74
CA GLY A 19 -32.44 -14.63 -4.84
C GLY A 19 -32.03 -14.59 -6.30
N ALA A 20 -32.25 -13.46 -6.97
CA ALA A 20 -31.75 -13.20 -8.30
C ALA A 20 -30.22 -13.30 -8.22
N ARG A 21 -29.68 -14.47 -8.57
CA ARG A 21 -28.27 -14.58 -8.93
C ARG A 21 -28.13 -13.72 -10.17
N THR A 22 -27.60 -12.52 -10.02
CA THR A 22 -27.12 -11.70 -11.13
C THR A 22 -26.07 -12.52 -11.86
N SER A 23 -26.51 -13.28 -12.86
CA SER A 23 -25.60 -14.00 -13.74
C SER A 23 -24.85 -12.92 -14.50
N ALA A 24 -23.55 -12.78 -14.20
CA ALA A 24 -22.68 -11.86 -14.92
C ALA A 24 -22.85 -12.12 -16.42
N ARG A 25 -23.32 -11.11 -17.15
CA ARG A 25 -23.49 -11.22 -18.60
C ARG A 25 -22.10 -11.41 -19.23
N ALA A 26 -22.02 -12.25 -20.25
CA ALA A 26 -20.80 -12.33 -21.06
C ALA A 26 -20.51 -10.99 -21.73
N LEU A 27 -19.28 -10.50 -21.60
CA LEU A 27 -18.84 -9.25 -22.21
C LEU A 27 -18.97 -9.29 -23.73
N THR A 28 -19.47 -8.21 -24.31
CA THR A 28 -19.54 -8.03 -25.76
C THR A 28 -18.17 -7.65 -26.34
N ALA A 29 -18.06 -7.69 -27.67
CA ALA A 29 -16.87 -7.19 -28.35
C ALA A 29 -16.60 -5.70 -28.08
N ASP A 30 -17.64 -4.90 -27.83
CA ASP A 30 -17.53 -3.47 -27.53
C ASP A 30 -16.99 -3.26 -26.11
N ASP A 31 -17.52 -4.03 -25.15
CA ASP A 31 -17.07 -4.05 -23.75
C ASP A 31 -15.58 -4.40 -23.68
N ILE A 32 -15.17 -5.48 -24.37
CA ILE A 32 -13.77 -5.90 -24.42
C ILE A 32 -12.89 -4.82 -25.06
N ARG A 33 -13.34 -4.12 -26.12
CA ARG A 33 -12.58 -3.03 -26.73
C ARG A 33 -12.45 -1.82 -25.82
N CYS A 34 -13.50 -1.46 -25.10
CA CYS A 34 -13.48 -0.40 -24.10
C CYS A 34 -12.50 -0.75 -22.96
N GLN A 35 -12.64 -1.94 -22.36
CA GLN A 35 -11.78 -2.41 -21.28
C GLN A 35 -10.30 -2.44 -21.66
N LYS A 36 -9.98 -2.95 -22.86
CA LYS A 36 -8.61 -2.92 -23.43
C LYS A 36 -8.08 -1.49 -23.58
N SER A 37 -8.94 -0.55 -23.98
CA SER A 37 -8.57 0.86 -24.11
C SER A 37 -8.27 1.49 -22.76
N ILE A 38 -9.10 1.23 -21.74
CA ILE A 38 -8.89 1.76 -20.38
C ILE A 38 -7.52 1.36 -19.86
N GLY A 39 -7.20 0.06 -19.85
CA GLY A 39 -5.91 -0.41 -19.32
C GLY A 39 -4.68 0.00 -20.14
N ARG A 40 -4.80 0.02 -21.47
CA ARG A 40 -3.70 0.46 -22.34
C ARG A 40 -3.41 1.94 -22.19
N GLU A 41 -4.45 2.77 -22.21
CA GLU A 41 -4.28 4.22 -22.19
C GLU A 41 -3.98 4.73 -20.77
N SER A 42 -4.47 4.08 -19.70
CA SER A 42 -4.04 4.39 -18.33
C SER A 42 -2.55 4.11 -18.11
N GLY A 43 -2.05 2.96 -18.59
CA GLY A 43 -0.62 2.64 -18.52
C GLY A 43 0.26 3.58 -19.36
N ARG A 44 -0.26 4.11 -20.47
CA ARG A 44 0.43 5.14 -21.27
C ARG A 44 0.45 6.49 -20.57
N LEU A 45 -0.68 6.87 -19.97
CA LEU A 45 -0.77 8.09 -19.18
C LEU A 45 0.24 8.05 -18.04
N ALA A 46 0.26 6.98 -17.24
CA ALA A 46 1.25 6.78 -16.17
C ALA A 46 2.69 6.87 -16.68
N ALA A 47 3.03 6.12 -17.73
CA ALA A 47 4.38 6.12 -18.28
C ALA A 47 4.79 7.50 -18.81
N ARG A 48 3.86 8.27 -19.39
CA ARG A 48 4.13 9.61 -19.90
C ARG A 48 4.28 10.61 -18.77
N THR A 49 3.35 10.66 -17.83
CA THR A 49 3.40 11.54 -16.65
C THR A 49 4.69 11.33 -15.88
N HIS A 50 5.03 10.09 -15.58
CA HIS A 50 6.25 9.73 -14.88
C HIS A 50 7.50 10.18 -15.66
N LYS A 51 7.54 9.96 -16.98
CA LYS A 51 8.67 10.41 -17.83
C LYS A 51 8.88 11.93 -17.78
N GLU A 52 7.81 12.71 -17.89
CA GLU A 52 7.92 14.17 -17.94
C GLU A 52 8.38 14.74 -16.60
N ILE A 53 7.90 14.20 -15.47
CA ILE A 53 8.37 14.61 -14.14
C ILE A 53 9.82 14.16 -13.94
N LEU A 54 10.17 12.94 -14.34
CA LEU A 54 11.55 12.47 -14.31
C LEU A 54 12.51 13.33 -15.12
N HIS A 55 12.10 13.80 -16.29
CA HIS A 55 12.92 14.70 -17.08
C HIS A 55 13.25 15.97 -16.29
N CYS A 56 12.24 16.59 -15.68
CA CYS A 56 12.42 17.76 -14.83
C CYS A 56 13.28 17.49 -13.60
N ASN A 57 13.09 16.36 -12.93
CA ASN A 57 13.91 15.99 -11.78
C ASN A 57 15.38 15.79 -12.19
N ASN A 58 15.62 15.19 -13.36
CA ASN A 58 16.96 15.06 -13.92
C ASN A 58 17.61 16.40 -14.24
N ASP A 59 16.85 17.37 -14.75
CA ASP A 59 17.36 18.72 -15.00
C ASP A 59 17.87 19.33 -13.68
N VAL A 60 17.07 19.25 -12.61
CA VAL A 60 17.45 19.76 -11.26
C VAL A 60 18.70 19.05 -10.71
N VAL A 61 18.77 17.72 -10.87
CA VAL A 61 19.95 16.92 -10.50
C VAL A 61 21.21 17.39 -11.21
N HIS A 62 21.11 17.90 -12.44
CA HIS A 62 22.24 18.43 -13.21
C HIS A 62 22.42 19.95 -13.07
N GLY A 63 21.73 20.59 -12.11
CA GLY A 63 21.84 22.03 -11.87
C GLY A 63 21.11 22.91 -12.90
N GLN A 64 20.21 22.31 -13.68
CA GLN A 64 19.37 22.99 -14.65
C GLN A 64 17.98 23.25 -14.06
N SER A 65 17.31 24.30 -14.55
CA SER A 65 15.93 24.58 -14.17
C SER A 65 14.96 23.68 -14.93
N CYS A 66 14.02 23.05 -14.23
CA CYS A 66 12.88 22.37 -14.86
C CYS A 66 11.96 23.39 -15.56
N ASN A 67 11.67 23.17 -16.85
CA ASN A 67 10.62 23.89 -17.55
C ASN A 67 9.24 23.30 -17.18
N THR A 68 8.68 23.75 -16.06
CA THR A 68 7.40 23.27 -15.53
C THR A 68 6.25 23.50 -16.51
N ALA A 69 6.24 24.62 -17.24
CA ALA A 69 5.20 24.90 -18.22
C ALA A 69 5.19 23.87 -19.36
N GLN A 70 6.36 23.49 -19.88
CA GLN A 70 6.46 22.46 -20.92
C GLN A 70 6.09 21.07 -20.39
N ARG A 71 6.55 20.73 -19.17
CA ARG A 71 6.19 19.48 -18.49
C ARG A 71 4.68 19.37 -18.31
N ASP A 72 4.06 20.40 -17.76
CA ASP A 72 2.64 20.40 -17.42
C ASP A 72 1.78 20.38 -18.70
N ALA A 73 2.20 21.08 -19.77
CA ALA A 73 1.57 20.98 -21.08
C ALA A 73 1.67 19.57 -21.70
N ALA A 74 2.82 18.89 -21.54
CA ALA A 74 2.98 17.52 -22.01
C ALA A 74 2.11 16.52 -21.23
N ILE A 75 1.96 16.70 -19.92
CA ILE A 75 1.07 15.90 -19.06
C ILE A 75 -0.39 16.15 -19.44
N ALA A 76 -0.81 17.40 -19.60
CA ALA A 76 -2.16 17.77 -20.06
C ALA A 76 -2.48 17.15 -21.42
N GLY A 77 -1.54 17.18 -22.37
CA GLY A 77 -1.72 16.52 -23.67
C GLY A 77 -1.85 14.99 -23.58
N ALA A 78 -1.19 14.36 -22.61
CA ALA A 78 -1.33 12.93 -22.34
C ALA A 78 -2.71 12.59 -21.74
N ILE A 79 -3.17 13.43 -20.81
CA ILE A 79 -4.52 13.40 -20.24
C ILE A 79 -5.56 13.49 -21.36
N ASP A 80 -5.45 14.47 -22.26
CA ASP A 80 -6.39 14.64 -23.36
C ASP A 80 -6.41 13.44 -24.31
N ALA A 81 -5.24 12.86 -24.59
CA ALA A 81 -5.13 11.67 -25.42
C ALA A 81 -5.85 10.48 -24.77
N PHE A 82 -5.67 10.28 -23.46
CA PHE A 82 -6.39 9.28 -22.68
C PHE A 82 -7.90 9.51 -22.72
N THR A 83 -8.36 10.72 -22.41
CA THR A 83 -9.79 11.11 -22.41
C THR A 83 -10.44 10.83 -23.75
N ARG A 84 -9.81 11.25 -24.86
CA ARG A 84 -10.33 11.01 -26.22
C ARG A 84 -10.42 9.54 -26.54
N ALA A 85 -9.40 8.76 -26.21
CA ALA A 85 -9.37 7.33 -26.50
C ALA A 85 -10.45 6.57 -25.73
N VAL A 86 -10.59 6.80 -24.43
CA VAL A 86 -11.62 6.17 -23.59
C VAL A 86 -13.01 6.58 -24.05
N THR A 87 -13.26 7.87 -24.26
CA THR A 87 -14.56 8.38 -24.74
C THR A 87 -14.98 7.73 -26.05
N LEU A 88 -14.05 7.60 -26.99
CA LEU A 88 -14.33 6.99 -28.29
C LEU A 88 -14.61 5.49 -28.18
N LYS A 89 -13.82 4.75 -27.37
CA LYS A 89 -13.90 3.29 -27.30
C LYS A 89 -14.99 2.78 -26.36
N CYS A 90 -15.47 3.62 -25.45
CA CYS A 90 -16.47 3.26 -24.45
C CYS A 90 -17.85 3.89 -24.69
N LYS A 91 -18.05 4.59 -25.82
CA LYS A 91 -19.29 5.34 -26.12
C LYS A 91 -20.58 4.52 -26.01
N SER A 92 -20.55 3.23 -26.38
CA SER A 92 -21.71 2.32 -26.39
C SER A 92 -21.71 1.32 -25.23
N VAL A 93 -20.82 1.48 -24.26
CA VAL A 93 -20.59 0.52 -23.18
C VAL A 93 -21.19 1.01 -21.87
N THR A 94 -21.91 0.14 -21.18
CA THR A 94 -22.33 0.37 -19.79
C THR A 94 -21.14 0.05 -18.89
N LEU A 95 -20.55 1.06 -18.25
CA LEU A 95 -19.33 0.87 -17.44
C LEU A 95 -19.54 -0.12 -16.27
N GLY A 96 -20.76 -0.26 -15.77
CA GLY A 96 -21.12 -1.27 -14.77
C GLY A 96 -20.88 -2.71 -15.22
N ASP A 97 -21.07 -3.00 -16.51
CA ASP A 97 -20.81 -4.34 -17.07
C ASP A 97 -19.32 -4.69 -17.04
N LEU A 98 -18.45 -3.66 -17.02
CA LEU A 98 -17.01 -3.81 -16.86
C LEU A 98 -16.55 -3.87 -15.39
N GLY A 99 -17.47 -3.70 -14.43
CA GLY A 99 -17.18 -3.69 -12.99
C GLY A 99 -16.97 -2.30 -12.38
N PHE A 100 -17.17 -1.22 -13.13
CA PHE A 100 -17.13 0.14 -12.57
C PHE A 100 -18.41 0.48 -11.77
N PRO A 101 -18.36 1.37 -10.77
CA PRO A 101 -17.23 2.21 -10.36
C PRO A 101 -16.07 1.45 -9.72
N GLY A 102 -16.30 0.24 -9.18
CA GLY A 102 -15.26 -0.51 -8.49
C GLY A 102 -14.69 0.31 -7.32
N SER A 103 -13.37 0.52 -7.31
CA SER A 103 -12.69 1.38 -6.34
C SER A 103 -12.69 2.87 -6.71
N CYS A 104 -13.27 3.26 -7.85
CA CYS A 104 -13.38 4.66 -8.23
C CYS A 104 -14.36 5.40 -7.32
N PRO A 105 -14.00 6.57 -6.78
CA PRO A 105 -14.95 7.43 -6.11
C PRO A 105 -15.97 7.98 -7.12
N ASP A 106 -17.21 8.18 -6.66
CA ASP A 106 -18.26 8.89 -7.39
C ASP A 106 -18.54 10.23 -6.70
N PRO A 107 -17.83 11.31 -7.08
CA PRO A 107 -17.95 12.60 -6.42
C PRO A 107 -19.29 13.30 -6.72
N ASP A 108 -19.96 12.93 -7.82
CA ASP A 108 -21.16 13.62 -8.28
C ASP A 108 -22.46 12.95 -7.76
N GLY A 109 -22.33 11.75 -7.17
CA GLY A 109 -23.46 10.98 -6.60
C GLY A 109 -24.50 10.54 -7.64
N GLY A 110 -24.12 10.57 -8.92
CA GLY A 110 -24.97 10.28 -10.07
C GLY A 110 -24.76 8.88 -10.64
N ALA A 111 -25.15 8.67 -11.90
CA ALA A 111 -24.76 7.46 -12.62
C ALA A 111 -23.29 7.59 -13.05
N PHE A 112 -22.47 6.58 -12.73
CA PHE A 112 -21.05 6.59 -13.04
C PHE A 112 -20.78 6.76 -14.54
N SER A 113 -20.25 7.92 -14.92
CA SER A 113 -20.06 8.33 -16.31
C SER A 113 -18.62 8.11 -16.81
N ILE A 114 -18.40 8.28 -18.12
CA ILE A 114 -17.04 8.29 -18.70
C ILE A 114 -16.20 9.42 -18.08
N ALA A 115 -16.80 10.56 -17.72
CA ALA A 115 -16.08 11.64 -17.06
C ALA A 115 -15.60 11.23 -15.65
N ASN A 116 -16.46 10.53 -14.89
CA ASN A 116 -16.07 10.00 -13.56
C ASN A 116 -14.96 8.96 -13.70
N LEU A 117 -15.04 8.07 -14.69
CA LEU A 117 -13.97 7.11 -15.01
C LEU A 117 -12.65 7.80 -15.34
N VAL A 118 -12.67 8.82 -16.20
CA VAL A 118 -11.47 9.55 -16.59
C VAL A 118 -10.82 10.22 -15.39
N SER A 119 -11.62 10.91 -14.57
CA SER A 119 -11.15 11.55 -13.33
C SER A 119 -10.57 10.53 -12.34
N CYS A 120 -11.26 9.41 -12.13
CA CYS A 120 -10.78 8.33 -11.28
C CYS A 120 -9.42 7.79 -11.72
N ILE A 121 -9.29 7.43 -13.00
CA ILE A 121 -8.05 6.85 -13.54
C ILE A 121 -6.91 7.88 -13.51
N GLN A 122 -7.20 9.15 -13.77
CA GLN A 122 -6.21 10.21 -13.61
C GLN A 122 -5.72 10.32 -12.16
N GLY A 123 -6.63 10.32 -11.18
CA GLY A 123 -6.27 10.33 -9.76
C GLY A 123 -5.42 9.11 -9.37
N ALA A 124 -5.79 7.92 -9.84
CA ALA A 124 -5.01 6.70 -9.61
C ALA A 124 -3.62 6.77 -10.25
N VAL A 125 -3.51 7.31 -11.47
CA VAL A 125 -2.22 7.52 -12.13
C VAL A 125 -1.36 8.53 -11.36
N THR A 126 -1.93 9.65 -10.92
CA THR A 126 -1.19 10.65 -10.14
C THR A 126 -0.67 10.05 -8.85
N SER A 127 -1.53 9.37 -8.07
CA SER A 127 -1.15 8.68 -6.83
C SER A 127 -0.02 7.65 -7.06
N HIS A 128 -0.15 6.84 -8.12
CA HIS A 128 0.86 5.87 -8.53
C HIS A 128 2.21 6.55 -8.84
N VAL A 129 2.20 7.57 -9.70
CA VAL A 129 3.42 8.24 -10.15
C VAL A 129 4.10 9.00 -9.02
N ASP A 130 3.33 9.71 -8.18
CA ASP A 130 3.86 10.48 -7.06
C ASP A 130 4.54 9.56 -6.03
N ALA A 131 3.89 8.46 -5.65
CA ALA A 131 4.47 7.48 -4.73
C ALA A 131 5.78 6.88 -5.28
N SER A 132 5.83 6.58 -6.59
CA SER A 132 7.06 6.07 -7.22
C SER A 132 8.17 7.12 -7.26
N LEU A 133 7.85 8.38 -7.56
CA LEU A 133 8.82 9.47 -7.63
C LEU A 133 9.43 9.82 -6.27
N ILE A 134 8.66 9.71 -5.18
CA ILE A 134 9.17 9.91 -3.82
C ILE A 134 10.26 8.88 -3.48
N ILE A 135 10.09 7.63 -3.91
CA ILE A 135 11.13 6.60 -3.76
C ILE A 135 12.32 6.85 -4.69
N GLU A 136 12.06 7.31 -5.91
CA GLU A 136 13.11 7.50 -6.89
C GLU A 136 13.98 8.74 -6.63
N TYR A 137 13.41 9.83 -6.12
CA TYR A 137 14.07 11.12 -5.82
C TYR A 137 13.70 11.57 -4.40
N PRO A 138 14.21 10.90 -3.35
CA PRO A 138 13.85 11.20 -1.98
C PRO A 138 14.33 12.59 -1.53
N ASN A 139 15.43 13.07 -2.10
CA ASN A 139 15.90 14.45 -1.94
C ASN A 139 16.31 15.04 -3.29
N LEU A 140 15.44 15.88 -3.86
CA LEU A 140 15.70 16.52 -5.13
C LEU A 140 16.62 17.75 -4.97
N HIS A 141 17.88 17.59 -5.35
CA HIS A 141 18.88 18.65 -5.34
C HIS A 141 19.94 18.40 -6.41
N THR A 142 20.80 19.39 -6.65
CA THR A 142 21.90 19.25 -7.61
C THR A 142 22.97 18.31 -7.07
N LEU A 143 23.38 17.36 -7.91
CA LEU A 143 24.39 16.36 -7.63
C LEU A 143 25.49 16.43 -8.69
N PHE A 144 26.61 15.75 -8.43
CA PHE A 144 27.75 15.73 -9.35
C PHE A 144 28.27 14.30 -9.56
N GLY A 145 28.95 14.08 -10.68
CA GLY A 145 29.67 12.84 -10.97
C GLY A 145 28.80 11.57 -10.84
N GLY A 146 29.34 10.58 -10.12
CA GLY A 146 28.69 9.28 -9.91
C GLY A 146 27.32 9.38 -9.24
N SER A 147 27.14 10.30 -8.27
CA SER A 147 25.87 10.48 -7.57
C SER A 147 24.75 10.96 -8.50
N ALA A 148 25.04 11.93 -9.38
CA ALA A 148 24.07 12.39 -10.39
C ALA A 148 23.70 11.27 -11.39
N HIS A 149 24.69 10.47 -11.79
CA HIS A 149 24.47 9.32 -12.65
C HIS A 149 23.60 8.24 -11.98
N CYS A 150 23.94 7.85 -10.75
CA CYS A 150 23.17 6.89 -9.96
C CYS A 150 21.72 7.37 -9.76
N GLN A 151 21.51 8.63 -9.35
CA GLN A 151 20.19 9.23 -9.17
C GLN A 151 19.31 9.13 -10.44
N LYS A 152 19.89 9.47 -11.60
CA LYS A 152 19.22 9.33 -12.89
C LYS A 152 18.88 7.88 -13.24
N VAL A 153 19.77 6.94 -12.92
CA VAL A 153 19.54 5.50 -13.16
C VAL A 153 18.43 4.97 -12.25
N ILE A 154 18.37 5.39 -10.98
CA ILE A 154 17.26 5.07 -10.07
C ILE A 154 15.92 5.45 -10.69
N GLY A 155 15.75 6.72 -11.08
CA GLY A 155 14.51 7.18 -11.69
C GLY A 155 14.18 6.49 -13.02
N SER A 156 15.14 6.41 -13.94
CA SER A 156 14.88 5.84 -15.27
C SER A 156 14.61 4.33 -15.25
N GLN A 157 15.27 3.58 -14.35
CA GLN A 157 15.02 2.15 -14.22
C GLN A 157 13.78 1.84 -13.41
N GLY A 158 13.45 2.64 -12.38
CA GLY A 158 12.17 2.56 -11.68
C GLY A 158 10.98 2.73 -12.62
N GLN A 159 10.98 3.79 -13.43
CA GLN A 159 9.98 4.02 -14.48
C GLN A 159 9.92 2.89 -15.52
N ALA A 160 11.09 2.38 -15.94
CA ALA A 160 11.15 1.29 -16.89
C ALA A 160 10.56 -0.01 -16.32
N PHE A 161 10.82 -0.31 -15.04
CA PHE A 161 10.24 -1.43 -14.33
C PHE A 161 8.71 -1.34 -14.29
N ILE A 162 8.17 -0.22 -13.79
CA ILE A 162 6.73 0.08 -13.75
C ILE A 162 6.10 -0.13 -15.12
N SER A 163 6.66 0.51 -16.14
CA SER A 163 6.14 0.45 -17.51
C SER A 163 6.15 -0.96 -18.08
N ARG A 164 7.16 -1.78 -17.75
CA ARG A 164 7.25 -3.18 -18.21
C ARG A 164 6.23 -4.06 -17.49
N LYS A 165 6.15 -3.99 -16.16
CA LYS A 165 5.19 -4.75 -15.34
C LYS A 165 3.75 -4.41 -15.76
N GLN A 166 3.42 -3.13 -15.84
CA GLN A 166 2.09 -2.66 -16.27
C GLN A 166 1.72 -3.21 -17.67
N ARG A 167 2.64 -3.19 -18.63
CA ARG A 167 2.40 -3.73 -19.98
C ARG A 167 2.24 -5.24 -19.99
N ALA A 168 3.01 -5.98 -19.19
CA ALA A 168 2.90 -7.43 -19.07
C ALA A 168 1.53 -7.82 -18.49
N ARG A 169 1.14 -7.25 -17.35
CA ARG A 169 -0.18 -7.48 -16.74
C ARG A 169 -1.32 -7.08 -17.66
N ASN A 170 -1.23 -5.91 -18.31
CA ASN A 170 -2.22 -5.50 -19.31
C ASN A 170 -2.40 -6.51 -20.44
N ARG A 171 -1.29 -7.08 -20.97
CA ARG A 171 -1.40 -8.12 -22.01
C ARG A 171 -2.08 -9.37 -21.48
N CYS A 172 -1.68 -9.84 -20.30
CA CYS A 172 -2.29 -11.01 -19.66
C CYS A 172 -3.80 -10.79 -19.47
N LEU A 173 -4.21 -9.69 -18.82
CA LEU A 173 -5.62 -9.37 -18.58
C LEU A 173 -6.42 -9.27 -19.87
N ASN A 174 -5.82 -8.70 -20.93
CA ASN A 174 -6.47 -8.58 -22.23
C ASN A 174 -6.70 -9.93 -22.94
N LEU A 175 -5.89 -10.95 -22.63
CA LEU A 175 -6.11 -12.32 -23.07
C LEU A 175 -7.17 -13.00 -22.19
N GLN A 176 -7.12 -12.76 -20.86
CA GLN A 176 -8.09 -13.29 -19.92
C GLN A 176 -9.53 -12.83 -20.23
N LEU A 177 -9.70 -11.56 -20.63
CA LEU A 177 -10.98 -11.01 -21.09
C LEU A 177 -11.55 -11.69 -22.35
N GLN A 178 -10.73 -12.40 -23.12
CA GLN A 178 -11.14 -13.10 -24.35
C GLN A 178 -11.45 -14.58 -24.11
N GLY A 179 -11.67 -14.98 -22.84
CA GLY A 179 -11.90 -16.38 -22.47
C GLY A 179 -10.60 -17.13 -22.18
N GLY A 180 -9.66 -16.48 -21.51
CA GLY A 180 -8.36 -17.05 -21.15
C GLY A 180 -8.45 -18.38 -20.38
N THR A 181 -7.32 -19.08 -20.26
CA THR A 181 -7.32 -20.43 -19.69
C THR A 181 -7.72 -20.40 -18.19
N PRO A 182 -8.47 -21.41 -17.73
CA PRO A 182 -9.07 -21.42 -16.39
C PRO A 182 -8.09 -21.47 -15.20
N ASN A 183 -6.78 -21.50 -15.46
CA ASN A 183 -5.73 -21.58 -14.43
C ASN A 183 -4.78 -20.39 -14.44
N ILE A 184 -5.08 -19.32 -15.20
CA ILE A 184 -4.29 -18.09 -15.23
C ILE A 184 -5.02 -17.02 -14.40
N ASP A 185 -4.34 -16.50 -13.39
CA ASP A 185 -4.73 -15.31 -12.66
C ASP A 185 -3.75 -14.17 -12.95
N CYS A 186 -4.08 -13.32 -13.93
CA CYS A 186 -3.23 -12.20 -14.33
C CYS A 186 -3.03 -11.12 -13.24
N ARG A 187 -3.76 -11.21 -12.12
CA ARG A 187 -3.61 -10.32 -10.96
C ARG A 187 -2.81 -10.95 -9.82
N ALA A 188 -2.51 -12.24 -9.86
CA ALA A 188 -1.73 -12.90 -8.82
C ALA A 188 -0.33 -12.27 -8.67
N GLU A 189 0.18 -12.32 -7.45
CA GLU A 189 1.55 -11.93 -7.11
C GLU A 189 2.54 -13.04 -7.51
N VAL A 190 3.78 -12.63 -7.80
CA VAL A 190 4.89 -13.54 -8.06
C VAL A 190 5.66 -13.68 -6.74
N PRO A 191 5.84 -14.87 -6.12
CA PRO A 191 5.30 -16.22 -6.43
C PRO A 191 3.94 -16.54 -5.74
N PRO A 192 3.09 -17.45 -6.29
CA PRO A 192 3.40 -18.43 -7.34
C PRO A 192 3.42 -17.87 -8.78
N GLY A 193 3.00 -16.61 -8.99
CA GLY A 193 2.94 -15.97 -10.30
C GLY A 193 1.54 -16.04 -10.92
N THR A 194 1.40 -15.45 -12.11
CA THR A 194 0.10 -15.35 -12.80
C THR A 194 -0.37 -16.67 -13.40
N GLY A 195 0.51 -17.67 -13.50
CA GLY A 195 0.28 -18.90 -14.25
C GLY A 195 0.51 -18.74 -15.76
N ASP A 196 0.74 -17.51 -16.25
CA ASP A 196 1.20 -17.23 -17.60
C ASP A 196 2.73 -17.07 -17.63
N ALA A 197 3.44 -18.10 -18.09
CA ALA A 197 4.90 -18.13 -18.08
C ALA A 197 5.55 -16.94 -18.78
N LYS A 198 4.91 -16.39 -19.83
CA LYS A 198 5.42 -15.22 -20.55
C LYS A 198 5.32 -13.95 -19.69
N THR A 199 4.17 -13.70 -19.09
CA THR A 199 3.95 -12.56 -18.19
C THR A 199 4.90 -12.63 -16.99
N ASP A 200 5.01 -13.80 -16.37
CA ASP A 200 5.88 -14.02 -15.21
C ASP A 200 7.36 -13.80 -15.58
N GLN A 201 7.80 -14.31 -16.74
CA GLN A 201 9.16 -14.09 -17.24
C GLN A 201 9.44 -12.62 -17.53
N GLU A 202 8.50 -11.89 -18.14
CA GLU A 202 8.67 -10.47 -18.45
C GLU A 202 8.77 -9.61 -17.18
N ILE A 203 7.99 -9.92 -16.14
CA ILE A 203 8.03 -9.23 -14.84
C ILE A 203 9.35 -9.53 -14.14
N PHE A 204 9.73 -10.81 -14.06
CA PHE A 204 11.02 -11.22 -13.46
C PHE A 204 12.22 -10.58 -14.15
N GLN A 205 12.22 -10.54 -15.49
CA GLN A 205 13.27 -9.88 -16.26
C GLN A 205 13.30 -8.36 -16.05
N ALA A 206 12.14 -7.72 -15.85
CA ALA A 206 12.09 -6.30 -15.55
C ALA A 206 12.73 -6.00 -14.19
N ALA A 207 12.40 -6.78 -13.15
CA ALA A 207 13.00 -6.66 -11.82
C ALA A 207 14.52 -6.92 -11.87
N SER A 208 14.94 -8.00 -12.54
CA SER A 208 16.35 -8.33 -12.70
C SER A 208 17.14 -7.21 -13.39
N ARG A 209 16.58 -6.61 -14.45
CA ARG A 209 17.21 -5.48 -15.15
C ARG A 209 17.35 -4.26 -14.26
N LEU A 210 16.34 -3.93 -13.46
CA LEU A 210 16.41 -2.84 -12.49
C LEU A 210 17.58 -3.07 -11.52
N SER A 211 17.61 -4.21 -10.83
CA SER A 211 18.65 -4.52 -9.85
C SER A 211 20.06 -4.56 -10.45
N ASP A 212 20.19 -5.07 -11.67
CA ASP A 212 21.45 -5.06 -12.43
C ASP A 212 21.95 -3.65 -12.76
N GLN A 213 21.06 -2.76 -13.20
CA GLN A 213 21.42 -1.40 -13.58
C GLN A 213 21.75 -0.55 -12.34
N LEU A 214 21.01 -0.73 -11.25
CA LEU A 214 21.33 -0.11 -9.97
C LEU A 214 22.71 -0.53 -9.45
N ARG A 215 23.05 -1.82 -9.52
CA ARG A 215 24.40 -2.31 -9.17
C ARG A 215 25.51 -1.65 -9.97
N ARG A 216 25.31 -1.50 -11.28
CA ARG A 216 26.32 -0.91 -12.16
C ARG A 216 26.49 0.59 -11.96
N ALA A 217 25.39 1.32 -11.72
CA ALA A 217 25.42 2.78 -11.66
C ALA A 217 25.72 3.32 -10.26
N CYS A 218 25.33 2.59 -9.21
CA CYS A 218 25.34 3.07 -7.83
C CYS A 218 26.37 2.36 -6.94
N GLY A 219 27.16 1.42 -7.48
CA GLY A 219 28.08 0.58 -6.68
C GLY A 219 29.07 1.37 -5.82
N ASP A 220 29.53 2.52 -6.30
CA ASP A 220 30.48 3.40 -5.59
C ASP A 220 29.81 4.66 -5.01
N THR A 221 28.47 4.72 -4.98
CA THR A 221 27.72 5.90 -4.51
C THR A 221 27.20 5.69 -3.09
N THR A 222 27.52 6.62 -2.19
CA THR A 222 26.90 6.73 -0.86
C THR A 222 25.45 7.16 -1.01
N LEU A 223 24.50 6.27 -0.71
CA LEU A 223 23.07 6.50 -0.97
C LEU A 223 22.47 7.62 -0.11
N GLU A 224 23.05 7.89 1.04
CA GLU A 224 22.67 9.00 1.93
C GLU A 224 22.81 10.35 1.25
N VAL A 225 23.81 10.51 0.36
CA VAL A 225 24.00 11.74 -0.43
C VAL A 225 22.82 11.96 -1.38
N LEU A 226 22.16 10.89 -1.81
CA LEU A 226 20.96 10.96 -2.65
C LEU A 226 19.68 11.21 -1.84
N GLY A 227 19.77 11.19 -0.50
CA GLY A 227 18.64 11.34 0.41
C GLY A 227 18.01 10.03 0.88
N PHE A 228 18.63 8.87 0.62
CA PHE A 228 18.16 7.60 1.17
C PHE A 228 18.49 7.48 2.68
N PRO A 229 17.67 6.77 3.47
CA PRO A 229 16.56 5.89 3.07
C PRO A 229 15.30 6.61 2.59
N GLY A 230 15.12 7.90 2.90
CA GLY A 230 13.93 8.66 2.49
C GLY A 230 12.64 7.98 2.98
N SER A 231 11.72 7.67 2.06
CA SER A 231 10.49 6.92 2.35
C SER A 231 10.64 5.39 2.26
N CYS A 232 11.84 4.89 1.98
CA CYS A 232 12.11 3.45 2.05
C CYS A 232 12.13 2.98 3.51
N THR A 233 11.56 1.80 3.75
CA THR A 233 11.74 1.09 5.00
C THR A 233 13.15 0.51 5.07
N ASP A 234 13.75 0.54 6.26
CA ASP A 234 15.00 -0.15 6.55
C ASP A 234 14.69 -1.35 7.46
N PRO A 235 14.47 -2.54 6.88
CA PRO A 235 14.09 -3.73 7.66
C PRO A 235 15.25 -4.32 8.45
N ASP A 236 16.49 -4.03 8.08
CA ASP A 236 17.68 -4.65 8.67
C ASP A 236 18.26 -3.81 9.83
N GLY A 237 17.81 -2.56 9.97
CA GLY A 237 18.23 -1.63 11.03
C GLY A 237 19.71 -1.24 10.97
N GLY A 238 20.35 -1.48 9.81
CA GLY A 238 21.77 -1.23 9.56
C GLY A 238 22.01 0.04 8.74
N SER A 239 23.16 0.12 8.05
CA SER A 239 23.37 1.15 7.03
C SER A 239 22.56 0.82 5.78
N PHE A 240 21.85 1.80 5.22
CA PHE A 240 21.00 1.58 4.06
C PHE A 240 21.81 1.15 2.83
N SER A 241 21.68 -0.12 2.45
CA SER A 241 22.45 -0.72 1.37
C SER A 241 21.77 -0.61 0.01
N LEU A 242 22.52 -0.88 -1.06
CA LEU A 242 21.95 -1.03 -2.40
C LEU A 242 20.90 -2.16 -2.46
N GLY A 243 21.03 -3.19 -1.62
CA GLY A 243 20.03 -4.24 -1.48
C GLY A 243 18.72 -3.68 -0.91
N ASN A 244 18.79 -2.84 0.13
CA ASN A 244 17.61 -2.19 0.71
C ASN A 244 16.93 -1.27 -0.31
N LEU A 245 17.71 -0.53 -1.11
CA LEU A 245 17.18 0.30 -2.19
C LEU A 245 16.44 -0.53 -3.26
N GLN A 246 17.03 -1.65 -3.69
CA GLN A 246 16.39 -2.54 -4.68
C GLN A 246 15.06 -3.07 -4.17
N THR A 247 15.04 -3.56 -2.94
CA THR A 247 13.82 -4.06 -2.29
C THR A 247 12.77 -2.97 -2.17
N CYS A 248 13.16 -1.78 -1.72
CA CYS A 248 12.25 -0.64 -1.59
C CYS A 248 11.59 -0.23 -2.90
N ILE A 249 12.39 -0.08 -3.98
CA ILE A 249 11.87 0.28 -5.31
C ILE A 249 10.96 -0.82 -5.81
N LEU A 250 11.38 -2.08 -5.75
CA LEU A 250 10.58 -3.20 -6.23
C LEU A 250 9.24 -3.27 -5.48
N GLN A 251 9.25 -3.28 -4.15
CA GLN A 251 8.02 -3.37 -3.35
C GLN A 251 7.04 -2.23 -3.64
N THR A 252 7.52 -0.98 -3.62
CA THR A 252 6.64 0.17 -3.84
C THR A 252 6.09 0.18 -5.25
N HIS A 253 6.96 -0.01 -6.24
CA HIS A 253 6.57 0.05 -7.65
C HIS A 253 5.68 -1.13 -8.02
N GLU A 254 5.91 -2.31 -7.46
CA GLU A 254 5.06 -3.46 -7.64
C GLU A 254 3.65 -3.23 -7.11
N LEU A 255 3.54 -2.76 -5.87
CA LEU A 255 2.28 -2.44 -5.22
C LEU A 255 1.50 -1.40 -6.03
N LYS A 256 2.16 -0.30 -6.40
CA LYS A 256 1.49 0.79 -7.12
C LYS A 256 1.09 0.42 -8.53
N VAL A 257 1.85 -0.43 -9.22
CA VAL A 257 1.40 -1.02 -10.50
C VAL A 257 0.13 -1.84 -10.30
N ASP A 258 0.07 -2.65 -9.25
CA ASP A 258 -1.04 -3.56 -9.00
C ASP A 258 -2.31 -2.81 -8.57
N GLU A 259 -2.18 -1.74 -7.77
CA GLU A 259 -3.26 -0.79 -7.48
C GLU A 259 -3.83 -0.15 -8.76
N LEU A 260 -2.98 0.36 -9.65
CA LEU A 260 -3.43 0.97 -10.91
C LEU A 260 -4.12 -0.05 -11.82
N ILE A 261 -3.61 -1.29 -11.88
CA ILE A 261 -4.25 -2.39 -12.60
C ILE A 261 -5.63 -2.71 -12.02
N ALA A 262 -5.77 -2.72 -10.69
CA ALA A 262 -7.05 -2.98 -10.04
C ALA A 262 -8.09 -1.90 -10.35
N VAL A 263 -7.68 -0.62 -10.40
CA VAL A 263 -8.58 0.49 -10.81
C VAL A 263 -8.93 0.38 -12.29
N ALA A 264 -7.95 0.07 -13.16
CA ALA A 264 -8.18 0.02 -14.60
C ALA A 264 -8.97 -1.22 -15.06
N TYR A 265 -8.86 -2.34 -14.34
CA TYR A 265 -9.61 -3.57 -14.55
C TYR A 265 -10.28 -3.95 -13.23
N PRO A 266 -11.45 -3.41 -12.91
CA PRO A 266 -12.20 -3.88 -11.76
C PRO A 266 -12.68 -5.33 -12.00
N ALA A 267 -12.93 -6.06 -10.91
CA ALA A 267 -13.55 -7.37 -11.00
C ALA A 267 -15.04 -7.22 -11.37
N PRO A 268 -15.59 -8.03 -12.29
CA PRO A 268 -17.03 -8.03 -12.56
C PRO A 268 -17.81 -8.35 -11.28
N GLY A 269 -18.69 -7.44 -10.84
CA GLY A 269 -19.49 -7.59 -9.62
C GLY A 269 -19.17 -6.61 -8.48
N GLY A 270 -18.22 -5.68 -8.66
CA GLY A 270 -18.04 -4.54 -7.75
C GLY A 270 -17.56 -4.88 -6.33
N GLY A 271 -17.21 -6.14 -6.06
CA GLY A 271 -16.56 -6.52 -4.82
C GLY A 271 -15.16 -5.94 -4.79
N THR A 272 -14.87 -5.08 -3.80
CA THR A 272 -13.51 -4.68 -3.46
C THR A 272 -12.68 -5.95 -3.30
N PRO A 273 -11.59 -6.16 -4.08
CA PRO A 273 -10.70 -7.26 -3.79
C PRO A 273 -10.13 -7.00 -2.39
N THR A 274 -10.40 -7.90 -1.45
CA THR A 274 -9.69 -7.95 -0.18
C THR A 274 -8.21 -8.14 -0.52
N ALA A 275 -7.41 -7.10 -0.34
CA ALA A 275 -5.96 -7.21 -0.47
C ALA A 275 -5.45 -8.17 0.60
N THR A 276 -5.29 -9.44 0.27
CA THR A 276 -4.48 -10.38 1.05
C THR A 276 -3.01 -10.18 0.65
N ALA A 277 -2.48 -8.99 0.88
CA ALA A 277 -1.06 -8.72 0.71
C ALA A 277 -0.39 -8.94 2.07
N THR A 278 0.19 -10.12 2.27
CA THR A 278 1.30 -10.28 3.22
C THR A 278 2.56 -10.14 2.37
N PRO A 279 3.29 -9.01 2.43
CA PRO A 279 4.51 -8.86 1.63
C PRO A 279 5.50 -9.94 2.06
N THR A 280 5.75 -10.91 1.17
CA THR A 280 6.78 -11.92 1.40
C THR A 280 8.11 -11.32 0.96
N SER A 281 8.96 -10.97 1.92
CA SER A 281 10.32 -10.51 1.68
C SER A 281 11.09 -11.58 0.90
N ILE A 282 11.61 -11.23 -0.27
CA ILE A 282 12.43 -12.13 -1.10
C ILE A 282 13.89 -11.94 -0.69
N ALA A 283 14.42 -12.80 0.18
CA ALA A 283 15.85 -12.93 0.38
C ALA A 283 16.43 -13.81 -0.76
N PRO A 284 17.41 -13.34 -1.55
CA PRO A 284 18.03 -14.16 -2.59
C PRO A 284 18.80 -15.32 -1.95
N THR A 285 18.33 -16.56 -2.18
CA THR A 285 19.02 -17.77 -1.71
C THR A 285 20.19 -18.05 -2.64
N VAL A 286 21.42 -17.79 -2.19
CA VAL A 286 22.64 -18.21 -2.89
C VAL A 286 22.93 -19.67 -2.54
N THR A 287 22.78 -20.57 -3.50
CA THR A 287 23.06 -22.00 -3.34
C THR A 287 24.58 -22.24 -3.46
N GLY A 288 25.27 -22.25 -2.33
CA GLY A 288 26.66 -22.70 -2.23
C GLY A 288 26.75 -24.21 -1.98
N THR A 289 27.42 -24.94 -2.86
CA THR A 289 27.77 -26.37 -2.74
C THR A 289 28.57 -26.67 -1.46
N PRO A 290 28.26 -27.73 -0.68
CA PRO A 290 29.01 -28.06 0.53
C PRO A 290 30.30 -28.85 0.23
N SER A 291 31.37 -28.55 0.97
CA SER A 291 32.60 -29.37 1.06
C SER A 291 33.18 -29.26 2.49
N PRO A 292 33.92 -30.26 3.01
CA PRO A 292 33.67 -30.79 4.35
C PRO A 292 34.51 -30.19 5.50
N VAL A 293 33.88 -30.27 6.69
CA VAL A 293 34.40 -30.52 8.06
C VAL A 293 35.76 -29.95 8.45
N ALA A 294 35.72 -28.96 9.35
CA ALA A 294 36.74 -28.74 10.37
C ALA A 294 36.06 -28.63 11.75
N THR A 295 36.35 -29.58 12.63
CA THR A 295 35.92 -29.61 14.04
C THR A 295 36.81 -28.65 14.83
N VAL A 296 36.24 -27.58 15.41
CA VAL A 296 36.93 -26.73 16.38
C VAL A 296 36.05 -26.58 17.61
N THR A 297 36.54 -27.11 18.72
CA THR A 297 35.94 -26.98 20.05
C THR A 297 36.38 -25.65 20.65
N LEU A 298 35.45 -24.72 20.88
CA LEU A 298 35.69 -23.51 21.67
C LEU A 298 34.66 -23.43 22.81
N THR A 299 35.16 -23.54 24.03
CA THR A 299 34.46 -23.20 25.27
C THR A 299 34.42 -21.68 25.42
N ALA A 300 33.23 -21.08 25.39
CA ALA A 300 33.00 -19.71 25.82
C ALA A 300 31.68 -19.63 26.62
N SER A 301 31.77 -19.00 27.79
CA SER A 301 30.68 -18.73 28.73
C SER A 301 29.89 -17.49 28.29
N PRO A 302 28.56 -17.54 28.11
CA PRO A 302 27.77 -16.33 27.93
C PRO A 302 27.16 -15.85 29.26
N THR A 303 27.55 -14.65 29.68
CA THR A 303 26.74 -13.80 30.57
C THR A 303 26.24 -12.64 29.72
N GLU A 304 25.03 -12.76 29.17
CA GLU A 304 24.40 -11.71 28.35
C GLU A 304 23.29 -11.06 29.18
N THR A 305 23.49 -9.79 29.52
CA THR A 305 22.50 -8.91 30.16
C THR A 305 21.76 -8.19 29.04
N ALA A 306 20.55 -8.65 28.68
CA ALA A 306 19.74 -7.97 27.69
C ALA A 306 19.17 -6.66 28.28
N THR A 307 19.48 -5.54 27.64
CA THR A 307 18.88 -4.23 27.92
C THR A 307 17.90 -3.89 26.79
N PRO A 308 16.59 -4.20 26.89
CA PRO A 308 15.63 -3.74 25.90
C PRO A 308 15.24 -2.28 26.19
N THR A 309 15.81 -1.34 25.45
CA THR A 309 15.28 0.03 25.36
C THR A 309 14.23 0.04 24.24
N ALA A 310 12.97 -0.25 24.59
CA ALA A 310 11.85 -0.05 23.68
C ALA A 310 11.24 1.33 23.95
N THR A 311 11.23 2.19 22.93
CA THR A 311 10.47 3.44 22.90
C THR A 311 9.21 3.22 22.06
N PRO A 312 8.07 2.81 22.63
CA PRO A 312 6.82 2.84 21.89
C PRO A 312 6.25 4.27 21.92
N THR A 313 6.44 5.03 20.84
CA THR A 313 5.61 6.22 20.58
C THR A 313 4.28 5.73 20.01
N VAL A 314 3.26 5.62 20.86
CA VAL A 314 1.90 5.29 20.43
C VAL A 314 1.16 6.60 20.13
N THR A 315 1.10 6.98 18.86
CA THR A 315 0.17 8.01 18.38
C THR A 315 -1.10 7.31 17.91
N ALA A 316 -2.08 7.17 18.80
CA ALA A 316 -3.40 6.68 18.45
C ALA A 316 -4.25 7.85 17.91
N THR A 317 -4.46 7.89 16.60
CA THR A 317 -5.43 8.78 15.96
C THR A 317 -6.71 7.99 15.73
N PHE A 318 -7.70 8.14 16.62
CA PHE A 318 -9.04 7.60 16.39
C PHE A 318 -9.91 8.68 15.75
N THR A 319 -10.26 8.47 14.49
CA THR A 319 -11.33 9.23 13.83
C THR A 319 -12.51 8.28 13.65
N ALA A 320 -13.51 8.38 14.53
CA ALA A 320 -14.77 7.67 14.37
C ALA A 320 -15.92 8.57 14.84
N ALA A 321 -16.69 9.06 13.87
CA ALA A 321 -18.11 9.31 14.05
C ALA A 321 -18.81 8.02 13.58
N PRO A 322 -19.46 7.28 14.50
CA PRO A 322 -20.90 7.42 14.61
C PRO A 322 -21.42 7.39 16.06
N THR A 323 -22.57 8.02 16.25
CA THR A 323 -23.41 7.98 17.44
C THR A 323 -23.81 6.54 17.77
N ALA A 324 -23.38 6.01 18.92
CA ALA A 324 -23.89 4.76 19.47
C ALA A 324 -24.02 4.87 21.00
N THR A 325 -25.26 4.82 21.49
CA THR A 325 -25.59 4.68 22.91
C THR A 325 -25.42 3.22 23.30
N LEU A 326 -24.41 2.89 24.11
CA LEU A 326 -24.24 1.55 24.69
C LEU A 326 -24.04 1.64 26.20
N THR A 327 -25.08 1.25 26.93
CA THR A 327 -25.05 0.91 28.36
C THR A 327 -24.51 -0.50 28.53
N SER A 328 -23.29 -0.64 29.07
CA SER A 328 -22.83 -1.90 29.67
C SER A 328 -21.73 -1.60 30.69
N ALA A 329 -21.95 -2.04 31.93
CA ALA A 329 -21.00 -1.97 33.03
C ALA A 329 -20.11 -3.24 33.04
N PRO A 330 -18.78 -3.12 32.89
CA PRO A 330 -17.86 -4.17 33.31
C PRO A 330 -17.17 -3.78 34.63
N THR A 331 -17.45 -4.52 35.69
CA THR A 331 -16.64 -4.54 36.92
C THR A 331 -15.41 -5.40 36.66
N ALA A 332 -14.21 -4.80 36.65
CA ALA A 332 -12.94 -5.53 36.57
C ALA A 332 -12.19 -5.41 37.91
N THR A 333 -12.03 -6.52 38.61
CA THR A 333 -11.19 -6.64 39.81
C THR A 333 -9.83 -7.19 39.39
N ALA A 334 -8.78 -6.37 39.43
CA ALA A 334 -7.41 -6.82 39.17
C ALA A 334 -6.58 -6.73 40.46
N THR A 335 -6.12 -7.89 40.93
CA THR A 335 -5.18 -8.00 42.06
C THR A 335 -3.78 -8.13 41.48
N PHE A 336 -2.93 -7.12 41.67
CA PHE A 336 -1.52 -7.17 41.30
C PHE A 336 -0.64 -7.06 42.55
N THR A 337 0.28 -8.02 42.70
CA THR A 337 1.34 -7.98 43.71
C THR A 337 2.68 -7.87 42.97
N PRO A 338 3.27 -6.68 42.82
CA PRO A 338 4.60 -6.55 42.23
C PRO A 338 5.67 -6.69 43.31
N GLY A 339 6.52 -7.71 43.18
CA GLY A 339 7.79 -7.80 43.88
C GLY A 339 8.93 -7.78 42.87
N ALA A 340 9.48 -6.60 42.59
CA ALA A 340 10.84 -6.40 42.07
C ALA A 340 11.12 -4.89 41.95
N THR A 341 12.22 -4.47 42.56
CA THR A 341 12.75 -3.10 42.51
C THR A 341 13.30 -2.81 41.12
N ALA A 342 12.67 -1.90 40.38
CA ALA A 342 13.22 -1.31 39.18
C ALA A 342 13.22 0.22 39.35
N THR A 343 14.31 0.87 38.96
CA THR A 343 14.44 2.33 38.94
C THR A 343 14.17 2.80 37.51
N PRO A 344 12.94 3.18 37.12
CA PRO A 344 12.70 3.82 35.84
C PRO A 344 13.08 5.31 35.92
N THR A 345 14.02 5.74 35.10
CA THR A 345 14.17 7.16 34.74
C THR A 345 13.37 7.36 33.45
N ALA A 346 12.19 7.97 33.55
CA ALA A 346 11.39 8.34 32.39
C ALA A 346 10.93 9.79 32.55
N THR A 347 11.18 10.59 31.52
CA THR A 347 10.63 11.94 31.35
C THR A 347 9.51 11.84 30.32
N PRO A 348 8.22 11.73 30.70
CA PRO A 348 7.14 11.75 29.72
C PRO A 348 6.92 13.18 29.20
N THR A 349 6.99 13.38 27.89
CA THR A 349 6.50 14.58 27.22
C THR A 349 5.09 14.31 26.72
N VAL A 350 4.08 14.84 27.40
CA VAL A 350 2.66 14.75 26.97
C VAL A 350 2.31 16.03 26.23
N THR A 351 1.95 15.93 24.95
CA THR A 351 1.34 17.03 24.20
C THR A 351 -0.13 16.68 23.98
N ALA A 352 -1.04 17.32 24.73
CA ALA A 352 -2.48 17.20 24.52
C ALA A 352 -2.97 18.43 23.75
N THR A 353 -3.63 18.21 22.61
CA THR A 353 -4.33 19.28 21.87
C THR A 353 -5.83 19.04 22.06
N PHE A 354 -6.50 19.93 22.78
CA PHE A 354 -7.96 19.90 22.94
C PHE A 354 -8.63 20.78 21.88
N THR A 355 -9.67 20.25 21.24
CA THR A 355 -10.65 21.06 20.50
C THR A 355 -12.05 20.70 21.02
N ALA A 356 -12.69 21.63 21.72
CA ALA A 356 -14.09 21.57 22.22
C ALA A 356 -15.06 21.86 21.04
N ALA A 357 -16.38 21.55 20.97
CA ALA A 357 -17.48 20.99 21.78
C ALA A 357 -18.72 20.85 20.80
N PRO A 358 -19.96 20.37 21.14
CA PRO A 358 -20.58 20.24 22.47
C PRO A 358 -21.53 19.04 22.77
N THR A 359 -21.82 18.92 24.08
CA THR A 359 -23.04 18.47 24.79
C THR A 359 -23.53 17.01 24.73
N ALA A 360 -23.35 16.28 25.85
CA ALA A 360 -24.34 15.34 26.38
C ALA A 360 -24.20 15.15 27.91
N THR A 361 -25.35 14.98 28.56
CA THR A 361 -25.65 14.96 30.00
C THR A 361 -25.09 13.72 30.71
N LEU A 362 -24.42 13.89 31.86
CA LEU A 362 -23.91 12.79 32.69
C LEU A 362 -24.92 12.39 33.78
N THR A 363 -25.19 11.08 33.89
CA THR A 363 -25.93 10.51 35.03
C THR A 363 -25.23 9.23 35.52
N SER A 364 -24.99 9.21 36.85
CA SER A 364 -24.67 8.08 37.73
C SER A 364 -23.25 7.49 37.80
N ALA A 365 -22.93 7.12 39.04
CA ALA A 365 -21.63 6.89 39.66
C ALA A 365 -21.18 5.42 39.63
N PRO A 366 -19.86 5.16 39.72
CA PRO A 366 -19.35 3.94 40.34
C PRO A 366 -18.51 4.21 41.59
N THR A 367 -18.82 3.45 42.64
CA THR A 367 -18.05 3.26 43.87
C THR A 367 -16.82 2.41 43.60
N ALA A 368 -15.64 2.84 44.05
CA ALA A 368 -14.42 2.02 44.09
C ALA A 368 -13.88 1.99 45.52
N THR A 369 -13.72 0.79 46.07
CA THR A 369 -13.11 0.53 47.37
C THR A 369 -11.64 0.18 47.14
N ALA A 370 -10.71 0.97 47.69
CA ALA A 370 -9.28 0.67 47.66
C ALA A 370 -8.80 0.23 49.05
N THR A 371 -8.08 -0.89 49.13
CA THR A 371 -7.39 -1.35 50.34
C THR A 371 -5.89 -1.20 50.11
N PHE A 372 -5.22 -0.35 50.88
CA PHE A 372 -3.77 -0.13 50.83
C PHE A 372 -3.08 -0.77 52.03
N THR A 373 -1.96 -1.47 51.79
CA THR A 373 -1.01 -1.87 52.83
C THR A 373 0.38 -1.35 52.42
N PRO A 374 0.95 -0.33 53.09
CA PRO A 374 2.23 0.24 52.67
C PRO A 374 3.44 -0.50 53.27
N GLY A 375 4.44 -0.77 52.43
CA GLY A 375 5.82 -1.07 52.82
C GLY A 375 6.77 -0.07 52.13
N ALA A 376 7.50 0.72 52.92
CA ALA A 376 8.44 1.78 52.51
C ALA A 376 9.69 1.23 51.77
N THR A 377 10.58 1.96 51.09
CA THR A 377 11.21 3.28 51.32
C THR A 377 12.00 3.66 50.05
N ALA A 378 12.01 4.93 49.59
CA ALA A 378 13.10 5.46 48.74
C ALA A 378 13.13 7.00 48.73
N THR A 379 14.36 7.54 48.81
CA THR A 379 14.75 8.95 48.86
C THR A 379 14.74 9.58 47.45
N PRO A 380 14.03 10.70 47.20
CA PRO A 380 14.17 11.43 45.95
C PRO A 380 15.28 12.49 46.02
N THR A 381 16.23 12.45 45.09
CA THR A 381 17.09 13.58 44.73
C THR A 381 16.65 14.07 43.36
N ALA A 382 16.08 15.27 43.27
CA ALA A 382 15.81 15.93 42.01
C ALA A 382 16.11 17.43 42.11
N THR A 383 16.93 17.92 41.19
CA THR A 383 17.26 19.32 40.96
C THR A 383 16.34 19.85 39.85
N PRO A 384 15.51 20.89 40.07
CA PRO A 384 14.71 21.46 39.00
C PRO A 384 15.56 22.37 38.10
N THR A 385 15.44 22.21 36.78
CA THR A 385 15.87 23.20 35.79
C THR A 385 14.63 23.89 35.23
N VAL A 386 14.49 25.18 35.50
CA VAL A 386 13.45 26.04 34.94
C VAL A 386 14.05 26.72 33.71
N THR A 387 13.45 26.55 32.54
CA THR A 387 13.73 27.40 31.38
C THR A 387 12.46 28.16 31.05
N ALA A 388 12.45 29.44 31.41
CA ALA A 388 11.47 30.41 30.93
C ALA A 388 11.91 30.90 29.55
N THR A 389 10.97 31.05 28.62
CA THR A 389 11.20 31.85 27.41
C THR A 389 9.96 32.71 27.15
N PHE A 390 10.23 33.98 26.83
CA PHE A 390 9.30 35.12 26.79
C PHE A 390 8.42 35.16 25.56
#